data_AF-A0A2N2PV36-F1
#
_entry.id   AF-A0A2N2PV36-F1
#
_cell.length_a   1.000
_cell.length_b   1.000
_cell.length_c   1.000
_cell.angle_alpha   90.00
_cell.angle_beta   90.00
_cell.angle_gamma   90.00
#
_symmetry.space_group_name_H-M   'P 1'
#
loop_
_entity.id
_entity.type
_entity.pdbx_description
1 polymer ?
#
loop_
_entity_poly.entity_id
_entity_poly.type
_entity_poly.pdbx_seq_one_letter_code
_entity_poly.pdbx_strand_id
1 'polypeptide(L)'
;MRIALTWDSNPAGSGSNYYEDPLETDLDLDVYDPDGQRVGNGISASNDNSYELVDFVAPKTGQYAIGVYKKSGVTELLNWLGLAWVKVPQMYLPLILSD
;
A
#
# COMPACT_ATOMS: atom_id res chain seq x y z
N MET A 1 -8.14 9.10 -0.49
CA MET A 1 -8.17 7.72 0.01
C MET A 1 -6.74 7.36 0.31
N ARG A 2 -6.46 6.82 1.49
CA ARG A 2 -5.15 6.25 1.82
C ARG A 2 -5.32 4.78 2.13
N ILE A 3 -4.45 3.95 1.57
CA ILE A 3 -4.41 2.52 1.84
C ILE A 3 -2.98 2.16 2.19
N ALA A 4 -2.84 1.33 3.22
CA ALA A 4 -1.58 0.78 3.67
C ALA A 4 -1.67 -0.74 3.68
N LEU A 5 -0.71 -1.36 3.01
CA LEU A 5 -0.40 -2.79 3.08
C LEU A 5 0.92 -2.93 3.84
N THR A 6 1.02 -3.94 4.69
CA THR A 6 2.27 -4.35 5.32
C THR A 6 2.30 -5.87 5.48
N TRP A 7 3.48 -6.45 5.54
CA TRP A 7 3.68 -7.86 5.82
C TRP A 7 4.82 -8.08 6.81
N ASP A 8 4.85 -9.28 7.39
CA ASP A 8 5.88 -9.65 8.35
C ASP A 8 7.24 -9.67 7.67
N SER A 9 8.19 -8.98 8.30
CA SER A 9 9.60 -9.08 7.97
C SER A 9 10.15 -10.40 8.52
N ASN A 10 11.16 -10.99 7.87
CA ASN A 10 11.74 -12.27 8.24
C ASN A 10 13.28 -12.22 8.32
N PRO A 11 13.86 -11.51 9.31
CA PRO A 11 15.30 -11.35 9.44
C PRO A 11 15.99 -12.69 9.71
N ALA A 12 16.89 -13.09 8.81
CA ALA A 12 17.43 -14.46 8.74
C ALA A 12 18.64 -14.73 9.67
N GLY A 13 19.02 -13.79 10.55
CA GLY A 13 20.23 -13.88 11.36
C GLY A 13 20.02 -13.97 12.88
N SER A 14 21.09 -14.36 13.58
CA SER A 14 21.12 -14.50 15.04
C SER A 14 21.05 -13.12 15.70
N GLY A 15 19.84 -12.68 16.02
CA GLY A 15 19.58 -11.36 16.60
C GLY A 15 18.34 -10.67 16.05
N SER A 16 17.72 -11.22 14.99
CA SER A 16 16.55 -10.60 14.33
C SER A 16 16.81 -9.14 13.93
N ASN A 17 18.03 -8.87 13.43
CA ASN A 17 18.43 -7.54 13.02
C ASN A 17 17.80 -7.19 11.67
N TYR A 18 17.23 -5.99 11.56
CA TYR A 18 16.49 -5.54 10.38
C TYR A 18 17.34 -5.47 9.09
N TYR A 19 18.66 -5.28 9.18
CA TYR A 19 19.53 -5.22 8.00
C TYR A 19 19.91 -6.61 7.45
N GLU A 20 19.55 -7.68 8.16
CA GLU A 20 19.74 -9.08 7.75
C GLU A 20 18.44 -9.69 7.21
N ASP A 21 17.41 -8.86 7.01
CA ASP A 21 16.16 -9.26 6.40
C ASP A 21 16.29 -9.32 4.88
N PRO A 22 16.14 -10.51 4.28
CA PRO A 22 16.19 -10.63 2.83
C PRO A 22 14.94 -10.04 2.15
N LEU A 23 13.87 -9.73 2.91
CA LEU A 23 12.56 -9.34 2.40
C LEU A 23 12.11 -10.27 1.26
N GLU A 24 12.15 -11.59 1.52
CA GLU A 24 11.88 -12.58 0.48
C GLU A 24 10.45 -12.46 -0.07
N THR A 25 9.47 -12.19 0.80
CA THR A 25 8.13 -11.76 0.38
C THR A 25 8.18 -10.34 -0.17
N ASP A 26 7.73 -10.19 -1.41
CA ASP A 26 7.56 -8.92 -2.12
C ASP A 26 6.10 -8.86 -2.62
N LEU A 27 5.31 -7.96 -2.01
CA LEU A 27 3.90 -7.76 -2.30
C LEU A 27 3.65 -6.36 -2.85
N ASP A 28 3.02 -6.29 -4.01
CA ASP A 28 2.59 -5.03 -4.64
C ASP A 28 1.14 -4.69 -4.25
N LEU A 29 0.83 -3.41 -4.20
CA LEU A 29 -0.49 -2.85 -3.93
C LEU A 29 -1.03 -2.13 -5.16
N ASP A 30 -2.19 -2.56 -5.66
CA ASP A 30 -2.96 -1.83 -6.68
C ASP A 30 -4.36 -1.47 -6.18
N VAL A 31 -4.94 -0.41 -6.75
CA VAL A 31 -6.31 0.03 -6.51
C VAL A 31 -7.03 0.22 -7.83
N TYR A 32 -8.19 -0.40 -7.95
CA TYR A 32 -9.07 -0.32 -9.11
C TYR A 32 -10.32 0.46 -8.77
N ASP A 33 -10.75 1.28 -9.72
CA ASP A 33 -11.97 2.06 -9.66
C ASP A 33 -13.23 1.20 -9.92
N PRO A 34 -14.44 1.76 -9.75
CA PRO A 34 -15.68 1.03 -9.96
C PRO A 34 -15.89 0.40 -11.34
N ASP A 35 -15.18 0.86 -12.38
CA ASP A 35 -15.23 0.30 -13.73
C ASP A 35 -14.10 -0.72 -13.97
N GLY A 36 -13.38 -1.10 -12.91
CA GLY A 36 -12.26 -2.03 -12.95
C GLY A 36 -10.96 -1.43 -13.51
N GLN A 37 -10.88 -0.11 -13.69
CA GLN A 37 -9.67 0.55 -14.17
C GLN A 37 -8.73 0.89 -13.03
N ARG A 38 -7.41 0.69 -13.19
CA ARG A 38 -6.45 1.07 -12.14
C ARG A 38 -6.46 2.59 -11.94
N VAL A 39 -6.50 3.02 -10.69
CA VAL A 39 -6.43 4.44 -10.33
C VAL A 39 -5.02 4.97 -10.59
N GLY A 40 -4.88 6.20 -11.11
CA GLY A 40 -3.59 6.77 -11.51
C GLY A 40 -2.49 6.76 -10.43
N ASN A 41 -2.85 7.10 -9.19
CA ASN A 41 -1.96 7.02 -8.01
C ASN A 41 -2.30 5.82 -7.10
N GLY A 42 -2.98 4.83 -7.65
CA GLY A 42 -3.42 3.64 -6.92
C GLY A 42 -2.44 2.48 -7.07
N ILE A 43 -1.13 2.74 -7.18
CA ILE A 43 -0.11 1.69 -7.25
C ILE A 43 1.06 2.01 -6.35
N SER A 44 1.58 1.00 -5.65
CA SER A 44 2.83 1.04 -4.91
C SER A 44 3.47 -0.35 -5.00
N ALA A 45 4.76 -0.39 -5.35
CA ALA A 45 5.49 -1.60 -5.73
C ALA A 45 6.99 -1.45 -5.36
N SER A 46 7.26 -1.35 -4.07
CA SER A 46 8.60 -1.24 -3.50
C SER A 46 9.25 -2.60 -3.37
N ASN A 47 10.52 -2.70 -3.77
CA ASN A 47 11.29 -3.93 -3.59
C ASN A 47 11.97 -4.02 -2.22
N ASP A 48 12.03 -2.90 -1.49
CA ASP A 48 12.92 -2.72 -0.34
C ASP A 48 12.16 -2.55 0.98
N ASN A 49 10.83 -2.45 0.93
CA ASN A 49 10.00 -2.20 2.10
C ASN A 49 9.00 -3.34 2.29
N SER A 50 8.79 -3.75 3.53
CA SER A 50 7.69 -4.67 3.89
C SER A 50 6.33 -3.98 4.01
N TYR A 51 6.14 -2.91 3.23
CA TYR A 51 4.91 -2.13 3.21
C TYR A 51 4.73 -1.42 1.87
N GLU A 52 3.48 -1.19 1.52
CA GLU A 52 3.07 -0.39 0.37
C GLU A 52 2.06 0.67 0.78
N LEU A 53 2.15 1.86 0.18
CA LEU A 53 1.29 3.00 0.50
C LEU A 53 0.79 3.66 -0.78
N VAL A 54 -0.53 3.83 -0.87
CA VAL A 54 -1.15 4.62 -1.95
C VAL A 54 -1.99 5.74 -1.34
N ASP A 55 -1.87 6.94 -1.92
CA ASP A 55 -2.71 8.10 -1.62
C ASP A 55 -3.26 8.67 -2.93
N PHE A 56 -4.59 8.62 -3.08
CA PHE A 56 -5.26 9.09 -4.28
C PHE A 56 -6.57 9.81 -3.96
N VAL A 57 -6.95 10.75 -4.82
CA VAL A 57 -8.30 11.33 -4.82
C VAL A 57 -9.20 10.42 -5.64
N ALA A 58 -10.29 9.93 -5.04
CA ALA A 58 -11.23 9.05 -5.74
C ALA A 58 -11.93 9.83 -6.87
N PRO A 59 -11.74 9.47 -8.15
CA PRO A 59 -12.28 10.25 -9.28
C PRO A 59 -13.80 10.14 -9.43
N LYS A 60 -14.43 9.11 -8.87
CA LYS A 60 -15.87 8.87 -8.95
C LYS A 60 -16.38 8.15 -7.72
N THR A 61 -17.70 8.20 -7.52
CA THR A 61 -18.36 7.45 -6.44
C THR A 61 -18.56 6.01 -6.88
N GLY A 62 -18.32 5.06 -5.97
CA GLY A 62 -18.61 3.65 -6.19
C GLY A 62 -17.74 2.76 -5.32
N GLN A 63 -17.79 1.46 -5.60
CA GLN A 63 -16.96 0.46 -4.93
C GLN A 63 -15.60 0.37 -5.62
N TYR A 64 -14.53 0.54 -4.85
CA TYR A 64 -13.16 0.34 -5.31
C TYR A 64 -12.69 -1.04 -4.88
N ALA A 65 -11.78 -1.65 -5.67
CA ALA A 65 -11.12 -2.88 -5.31
C ALA A 65 -9.67 -2.61 -4.92
N ILE A 66 -9.21 -3.25 -3.85
CA ILE A 66 -7.80 -3.25 -3.44
C ILE A 66 -7.23 -4.60 -3.85
N GLY A 67 -6.22 -4.58 -4.72
CA GLY A 67 -5.47 -5.75 -5.15
C GLY A 67 -4.15 -5.86 -4.41
N VAL A 68 -3.83 -7.05 -3.92
CA VAL A 68 -2.51 -7.38 -3.36
C VAL A 68 -1.93 -8.48 -4.22
N TYR A 69 -0.75 -8.24 -4.78
CA TYR A 69 -0.12 -9.14 -5.74
C TYR A 69 1.24 -9.58 -5.24
N LYS A 70 1.46 -10.90 -5.19
CA LYS A 70 2.80 -11.42 -4.95
C LYS A 70 3.63 -11.26 -6.22
N LYS A 71 4.78 -10.62 -6.11
CA LYS A 71 5.66 -10.39 -7.24
C LYS A 71 6.20 -11.71 -7.81
N SER A 72 6.40 -11.73 -9.12
CA SER A 72 6.95 -12.90 -9.82
C SER A 72 8.37 -13.21 -9.33
N GLY A 73 8.66 -14.50 -9.14
CA GLY A 73 9.97 -14.98 -8.70
C GLY A 73 10.13 -15.11 -7.18
N VAL A 74 9.19 -14.60 -6.38
CA VAL A 74 9.16 -14.80 -4.92
C VAL A 74 8.89 -16.28 -4.59
N THR A 75 9.85 -16.92 -3.91
CA THR A 75 9.79 -18.33 -3.52
C THR A 75 9.11 -18.58 -2.19
N GLU A 76 9.04 -17.59 -1.30
CA GLU A 76 8.35 -17.69 -0.03
C GLU A 76 6.87 -18.07 -0.24
N LEU A 77 6.43 -19.10 0.49
CA LEU A 77 5.11 -19.71 0.31
C LEU A 77 4.04 -19.12 1.23
N LEU A 78 4.45 -18.60 2.39
CA LEU A 78 3.53 -18.13 3.42
C LEU A 78 4.15 -16.96 4.18
N ASN A 79 3.38 -15.88 4.29
CA ASN A 79 3.66 -14.70 5.10
C ASN A 79 2.32 -14.13 5.59
N TRP A 80 2.33 -13.30 6.64
CA TRP A 80 1.13 -12.64 7.15
C TRP A 80 1.10 -11.19 6.70
N LEU A 81 -0.09 -10.71 6.33
CA LEU A 81 -0.26 -9.32 5.92
C LEU A 81 -1.31 -8.60 6.76
N GLY A 82 -1.10 -7.30 6.90
CA GLY A 82 -2.07 -6.34 7.41
C GLY A 82 -2.49 -5.40 6.29
N LEU A 83 -3.79 -5.10 6.21
CA LEU A 83 -4.35 -4.12 5.28
C LEU A 83 -5.22 -3.12 6.05
N ALA A 84 -4.99 -1.83 5.82
CA ALA A 84 -5.80 -0.76 6.38
C ALA A 84 -6.09 0.31 5.32
N TRP A 85 -7.24 0.97 5.44
CA TRP A 85 -7.61 2.07 4.55
C TRP A 85 -8.42 3.13 5.27
N VAL A 86 -8.34 4.37 4.75
CA VAL A 86 -9.12 5.50 5.25
C VAL A 86 -9.56 6.42 4.12
N LYS A 87 -10.80 6.91 4.24
CA LYS A 87 -11.28 8.04 3.46
C LYS A 87 -10.85 9.33 4.16
N VAL A 88 -9.78 9.94 3.67
CA VAL A 88 -9.34 11.26 4.15
C VAL A 88 -10.30 12.32 3.61
N PRO A 89 -11.03 13.07 4.46
CA PRO A 89 -11.83 14.20 4.00
C PRO A 89 -10.90 15.29 3.46
N GLN A 90 -11.22 15.87 2.31
CA GLN A 90 -10.59 17.12 1.90
C GLN A 90 -11.07 18.22 2.84
N MET A 91 -10.20 18.64 3.76
CA MET A 91 -10.46 19.80 4.60
C MET A 91 -10.11 21.07 3.81
N TYR A 92 -11.12 21.84 3.46
CA TYR A 92 -10.92 23.22 3.01
C TYR A 92 -10.72 24.09 4.25
N LEU A 93 -9.49 24.51 4.50
CA LEU A 93 -9.24 25.61 5.43
C LEU A 93 -9.74 26.91 4.76
N PRO A 94 -10.66 27.66 5.39
CA PRO A 94 -11.02 28.97 4.86
C PRO A 94 -9.78 29.85 4.88
N LEU A 95 -9.40 30.37 3.72
CA LEU A 95 -8.41 31.44 3.64
C LEU A 95 -9.05 32.70 4.24
N ILE A 96 -8.75 33.00 5.50
CA ILE A 96 -9.12 34.29 6.09
C ILE A 96 -8.06 35.28 5.63
N LEU A 97 -8.40 36.06 4.60
CA LEU A 97 -7.67 37.29 4.29
C LEU A 97 -8.16 38.34 5.28
N SER A 98 -7.26 38.82 6.13
CA SER A 98 -7.50 40.03 6.92
C SER A 98 -7.17 41.25 6.05
N ASP A 99 -8.14 42.15 5.91
CA ASP A 99 -7.98 43.45 5.23
C ASP A 99 -7.00 44.38 5.97
#